data_AF-A0A4Y2G0X7-F1
#
_entry.id   AF-A0A4Y2G0X7-F1
#
_cell.length_a   1.000
_cell.length_b   1.000
_cell.length_c   1.000
_cell.angle_alpha   90.00
_cell.angle_beta   90.00
_cell.angle_gamma   90.00
#
_symmetry.space_group_name_H-M   'P 1'
#
loop_
_entity.id
_entity.type
_entity.pdbx_description
1 polymer ?
#
loop_
_entity_poly.entity_id
_entity_poly.type
_entity_poly.pdbx_seq_one_letter_code
_entity_poly.pdbx_strand_id
1 'polypeptide(L)'
;MLNLPIYISNMLHLENLIDPNVFRRFIQGFFTVRRSAKFSCGTSTDMIIEKSLMKSMQTDGGISRGRSTQESVISKWVYSMHATNTVCEGLEDLANVKMDTTDKHVDASDSRVKRDTEDIKKLLEWFLLLNHFPVVEKIIPIASGVVGDEKINCRNARKVGITSMTKMFGQTFNNIKLKRVDKVLLLLTISSAIKFTRRRYQ
;
A
#
# COMPACT_ATOMS: atom_id res chain seq x y z
N MET A 1 12.39 12.28 -9.60
CA MET A 1 13.04 11.01 -9.22
C MET A 1 14.35 11.37 -8.53
N LEU A 2 14.45 11.20 -7.21
CA LEU A 2 15.68 11.51 -6.48
C LEU A 2 16.81 10.58 -6.96
N ASN A 3 17.94 11.15 -7.35
CA ASN A 3 19.12 10.41 -7.80
C ASN A 3 19.81 9.81 -6.57
N LEU A 4 19.50 8.54 -6.27
CA LEU A 4 19.93 7.85 -5.05
C LEU A 4 21.46 7.88 -4.81
N PRO A 5 22.33 7.70 -5.82
CA PRO A 5 23.78 7.91 -5.68
C PRO A 5 24.16 9.29 -5.15
N ILE A 6 23.54 10.36 -5.67
CA ILE A 6 23.82 11.74 -5.25
C ILE A 6 23.36 11.95 -3.82
N TYR A 7 22.19 11.43 -3.47
CA TYR A 7 21.66 11.50 -2.10
C TYR A 7 22.60 10.83 -1.09
N ILE A 8 23.08 9.62 -1.38
CA ILE A 8 24.00 8.89 -0.49
C ILE A 8 25.32 9.66 -0.36
N SER A 9 25.87 10.17 -1.47
CA SER A 9 27.09 10.98 -1.44
C SER A 9 26.93 12.21 -0.54
N ASN A 10 25.80 12.92 -0.66
CA ASN A 10 25.51 14.09 0.17
C ASN A 10 25.33 13.72 1.66
N MET A 11 24.71 12.58 1.95
CA MET A 11 24.53 12.10 3.32
C MET A 11 25.85 11.69 3.98
N LEU A 12 26.80 11.15 3.20
CA LEU A 12 28.14 10.79 3.70
C LEU A 12 28.98 12.03 4.04
N HIS A 13 28.79 13.14 3.32
CA HIS A 13 29.51 14.39 3.56
C HIS A 13 28.74 15.34 4.49
N LEU A 14 27.58 14.94 5.00
CA LEU A 14 26.67 15.81 5.75
C LEU A 14 27.34 16.39 7.00
N GLU A 15 28.13 15.60 7.73
CA GLU A 15 28.84 16.04 8.94
C GLU A 15 29.75 17.26 8.70
N ASN A 16 30.31 17.38 7.49
CA ASN A 16 31.19 18.49 7.11
C ASN A 16 30.43 19.71 6.57
N LEU A 17 29.13 19.57 6.29
CA LEU A 17 28.31 20.59 5.64
C LEU A 17 27.39 21.34 6.61
N ILE A 18 27.06 20.73 7.75
CA ILE A 18 26.13 21.31 8.73
C ILE A 18 26.80 21.50 10.10
N ASP A 19 26.22 22.39 10.90
CA ASP A 19 26.67 22.62 12.26
C ASP A 19 26.75 21.30 13.07
N PRO A 20 27.85 21.05 13.81
CA PRO A 20 28.05 19.80 14.55
C PRO A 20 26.93 19.47 15.55
N ASN A 21 26.31 20.48 16.17
CA ASN A 21 25.22 20.25 17.12
C ASN A 21 23.93 19.85 16.38
N VAL A 22 23.68 20.43 15.21
CA VAL A 22 22.57 20.02 14.32
C VAL A 22 22.77 18.59 13.83
N PHE A 23 23.98 18.24 13.38
CA PHE A 23 24.31 16.88 12.96
C PHE A 23 24.08 15.86 14.08
N ARG A 24 24.54 16.16 15.30
CA ARG A 24 24.33 15.29 16.46
C ARG A 24 22.84 15.03 16.72
N ARG A 25 21.99 16.07 16.67
CA ARG A 25 20.54 15.93 16.84
C ARG A 25 19.90 15.17 15.68
N PHE A 26 20.41 15.36 14.46
CA PHE A 26 19.95 14.63 13.29
C PHE A 26 20.20 13.11 13.44
N ILE A 27 21.41 12.68 13.81
CA ILE A 27 21.74 11.27 14.04
C ILE A 27 20.93 10.67 15.19
N GLN A 28 20.59 11.47 16.21
CA GLN A 28 19.70 11.06 17.30
C GLN A 28 18.22 10.93 16.89
N GLY A 29 17.87 11.22 15.63
CA GLY A 29 16.52 11.02 15.10
C GLY A 29 15.56 12.19 15.33
N PHE A 30 16.03 13.37 15.77
CA PHE A 30 15.19 14.55 16.03
C PHE A 30 14.56 15.18 14.78
N PHE A 31 14.86 14.65 13.59
CA PHE A 31 14.21 15.06 12.33
C PHE A 31 12.91 14.28 12.05
N THR A 32 12.55 13.31 12.90
CA THR A 32 11.32 12.52 12.77
C THR A 32 10.47 12.57 14.03
N VAL A 33 9.15 12.62 13.85
CA VAL A 33 8.16 12.47 14.92
C VAL A 33 7.53 11.09 14.80
N ARG A 34 7.30 10.45 15.96
CA ARG A 34 6.69 9.12 16.04
C ARG A 34 5.65 9.07 17.15
N ARG A 35 4.53 8.37 16.90
CA ARG A 35 3.47 8.13 17.90
C ARG A 35 3.75 6.92 18.79
N SER A 36 4.69 6.06 18.41
CA SER A 36 5.05 4.84 19.16
C SER A 36 6.55 4.56 19.06
N ALA A 37 7.07 3.67 19.91
CA ALA A 37 8.48 3.27 19.89
C ALA A 37 8.82 2.19 18.84
N LYS A 38 7.91 1.90 17.88
CA LYS A 38 8.12 0.85 16.88
C LYS A 38 9.25 1.22 15.91
N PHE A 39 9.98 0.22 15.42
CA PHE A 39 11.01 0.41 14.40
C PHE A 39 10.39 0.94 13.10
N SER A 40 11.06 1.89 12.44
CA SER A 40 10.64 2.52 11.18
C SER A 40 9.25 3.18 11.18
N CYS A 41 8.76 3.66 12.34
CA CYS A 41 7.50 4.41 12.42
C CYS A 41 7.69 5.94 12.47
N GLY A 42 8.91 6.43 12.30
CA GLY A 42 9.23 7.86 12.27
C GLY A 42 8.80 8.51 10.98
N THR A 43 8.05 9.61 11.09
CA THR A 43 7.67 10.46 9.95
C THR A 43 8.49 11.74 10.01
N SER A 44 9.06 12.19 8.89
CA SER A 44 9.81 13.45 8.85
C SER A 44 8.98 14.61 9.40
N THR A 45 9.57 15.46 10.24
CA THR A 45 8.91 16.63 10.83
C THR A 45 8.41 17.58 9.73
N ASP A 46 9.20 17.78 8.68
CA ASP A 46 8.84 18.62 7.53
C ASP A 46 7.55 18.14 6.86
N MET A 47 7.47 16.82 6.60
CA MET A 47 6.27 16.21 6.02
C MET A 47 5.04 16.34 6.92
N ILE A 48 5.22 16.39 8.25
CA ILE A 48 4.11 16.61 9.19
C ILE A 48 3.66 18.06 9.17
N ILE A 49 4.60 19.01 9.16
CA ILE A 49 4.30 20.44 9.07
C ILE A 49 3.52 20.72 7.78
N GLU A 50 4.02 20.24 6.64
CA GLU A 50 3.37 20.41 5.35
C GLU A 50 1.97 19.82 5.34
N LYS A 51 1.81 18.55 5.74
CA LYS A 51 0.49 17.89 5.76
C LYS A 51 -0.48 18.54 6.73
N SER A 52 -0.02 18.97 7.89
CA SER A 52 -0.84 19.67 8.88
C SER A 52 -1.35 21.00 8.32
N LEU A 53 -0.44 21.78 7.73
CA LEU A 53 -0.76 23.05 7.08
C LEU A 53 -1.75 22.85 5.92
N MET A 54 -1.48 21.90 5.03
CA MET A 54 -2.36 21.58 3.91
C MET A 54 -3.76 21.17 4.39
N LYS A 55 -3.85 20.34 5.43
CA LYS A 55 -5.13 19.92 6.01
C LYS A 55 -5.90 21.14 6.52
N SER A 56 -5.26 22.01 7.30
CA SER A 56 -5.90 23.24 7.80
C SER A 56 -6.40 24.15 6.67
N MET A 57 -5.66 24.21 5.55
CA MET A 57 -6.03 25.02 4.39
C MET A 57 -7.27 24.47 3.65
N GLN A 58 -7.52 23.17 3.72
CA GLN A 58 -8.63 22.48 3.05
C GLN A 58 -9.90 22.34 3.91
N THR A 59 -9.83 22.60 5.21
CA THR A 59 -10.98 22.58 6.12
C THR A 59 -11.97 23.74 5.87
N ASP A 60 -13.16 23.64 6.44
CA ASP A 60 -14.12 24.76 6.45
C ASP A 60 -13.54 25.91 7.27
N GLY A 61 -13.39 27.07 6.64
CA GLY A 61 -12.61 28.18 7.21
C GLY A 61 -11.16 28.23 6.74
N GLY A 62 -10.70 27.29 5.91
CA GLY A 62 -9.43 27.33 5.18
C GLY A 62 -9.46 28.17 3.89
N ILE A 63 -8.34 28.21 3.16
CA ILE A 63 -8.22 28.99 1.91
C ILE A 63 -8.63 28.19 0.67
N SER A 64 -8.53 26.87 0.67
CA SER A 64 -8.70 26.04 -0.53
C SER A 64 -10.15 25.92 -1.03
N ARG A 65 -11.16 26.26 -0.21
CA ARG A 65 -12.60 26.15 -0.54
C ARG A 65 -13.21 27.46 -1.05
N GLY A 66 -12.52 28.15 -1.95
CA GLY A 66 -13.09 29.32 -2.65
C GLY A 66 -12.71 30.69 -2.08
N ARG A 67 -11.65 30.78 -1.25
CA ARG A 67 -11.03 32.07 -0.92
C ARG A 67 -9.94 32.42 -1.93
N SER A 68 -9.64 33.71 -2.06
CA SER A 68 -8.64 34.23 -2.97
C SER A 68 -7.26 33.62 -2.72
N THR A 69 -6.54 33.30 -3.81
CA THR A 69 -5.15 32.81 -3.80
C THR A 69 -4.12 33.94 -3.76
N GLN A 70 -4.56 35.19 -3.56
CA GLN A 70 -3.65 36.32 -3.42
C GLN A 70 -2.75 36.15 -2.20
N GLU A 71 -1.48 36.50 -2.35
CA GLU A 71 -0.45 36.40 -1.32
C GLU A 71 -0.83 37.16 -0.03
N SER A 72 -1.50 38.30 -0.16
CA SER A 72 -1.99 39.10 0.96
C SER A 72 -3.05 38.37 1.80
N VAL A 73 -3.89 37.55 1.16
CA VAL A 73 -4.94 36.74 1.81
C VAL A 73 -4.33 35.52 2.47
N ILE A 74 -3.40 34.84 1.79
CA ILE A 74 -2.63 33.72 2.34
C ILE A 74 -1.87 34.16 3.59
N SER A 75 -1.13 35.27 3.51
CA SER A 75 -0.38 35.81 4.64
C SER A 75 -1.28 36.12 5.83
N LYS A 76 -2.38 36.85 5.62
CA LYS A 76 -3.35 37.15 6.69
C LYS A 76 -3.91 35.89 7.34
N TRP A 77 -4.21 34.86 6.56
CA TRP A 77 -4.72 33.60 7.08
C TRP A 77 -3.66 32.85 7.88
N VAL A 78 -2.41 32.77 7.42
CA VAL A 78 -1.31 32.13 8.16
C VAL A 78 -1.09 32.80 9.52
N TYR A 79 -1.04 34.14 9.56
CA TYR A 79 -0.89 34.89 10.81
C TYR A 79 -2.11 34.73 11.74
N SER A 80 -3.32 34.75 11.18
CA SER A 80 -4.55 34.60 11.96
C SER A 80 -4.69 33.18 12.53
N MET A 81 -4.34 32.15 11.74
CA MET A 81 -4.40 30.76 12.16
C MET A 81 -3.57 30.52 13.42
N HIS A 82 -2.35 31.07 13.48
CA HIS A 82 -1.50 30.90 14.65
C HIS A 82 -2.17 31.42 15.93
N ALA A 83 -2.77 32.62 15.86
CA ALA A 83 -3.50 33.19 16.99
C ALA A 83 -4.78 32.42 17.32
N THR A 84 -5.53 31.96 16.31
CA THR A 84 -6.78 31.20 16.53
C THR A 84 -6.52 29.79 17.05
N ASN A 85 -5.41 29.15 16.70
CA ASN A 85 -5.07 27.82 17.22
C ASN A 85 -4.94 27.84 18.74
N THR A 86 -4.24 28.82 19.31
CA THR A 86 -4.12 28.98 20.77
C THR A 86 -5.48 29.15 21.45
N VAL A 87 -6.40 29.89 20.82
CA VAL A 87 -7.78 30.06 21.32
C VAL A 87 -8.56 28.75 21.23
N CYS A 88 -8.45 28.02 20.12
CA CYS A 88 -9.08 26.70 19.95
C CYS A 88 -8.56 25.70 20.98
N GLU A 89 -7.25 25.63 21.23
CA GLU A 89 -6.66 24.78 22.26
C GLU A 89 -7.22 25.12 23.65
N GLY A 90 -7.30 26.41 24.00
CA GLY A 90 -7.91 26.84 25.27
C GLY A 90 -9.40 26.49 25.39
N LEU A 91 -10.15 26.54 24.27
CA LEU A 91 -11.55 26.12 24.23
C LEU A 91 -11.71 24.60 24.35
N GLU A 92 -10.83 23.83 23.72
CA GLU A 92 -10.79 22.37 23.83
C GLU A 92 -10.51 21.93 25.27
N ASP A 93 -9.53 22.54 25.92
CA ASP A 93 -9.20 22.29 27.33
C ASP A 93 -10.36 22.68 28.25
N LEU A 94 -10.99 23.84 28.02
CA LEU A 94 -12.16 24.29 28.79
C LEU A 94 -13.35 23.34 28.64
N ALA A 95 -13.61 22.87 27.42
CA ALA A 95 -14.71 21.95 27.13
C ALA A 95 -14.38 20.49 27.52
N ASN A 96 -13.12 20.20 27.86
CA ASN A 96 -12.60 18.84 28.01
C ASN A 96 -12.91 17.95 26.79
N VAL A 97 -12.81 18.53 25.60
CA VAL A 97 -13.02 17.85 24.31
C VAL A 97 -11.76 18.07 23.48
N LYS A 98 -11.23 17.02 22.87
CA LYS A 98 -10.16 17.15 21.87
C LYS A 98 -10.75 17.08 20.48
N MET A 99 -10.51 18.10 19.66
CA MET A 99 -10.92 18.11 18.25
C MET A 99 -9.88 17.37 17.40
N ASP A 100 -9.45 16.19 17.85
CA ASP A 100 -8.69 15.27 17.03
C ASP A 100 -9.65 14.71 15.97
N THR A 101 -9.77 15.42 14.86
CA THR A 101 -10.16 14.80 13.59
C THR A 101 -9.03 13.86 13.19
N THR A 102 -8.91 12.75 13.91
CA THR A 102 -8.37 11.53 13.32
C THR A 102 -9.33 11.22 12.21
N ASP A 103 -8.96 11.69 11.03
CA ASP A 103 -9.50 11.25 9.75
C ASP A 103 -9.21 9.75 9.72
N LYS A 104 -10.06 8.96 10.38
CA LYS A 104 -10.17 7.54 10.10
C LYS A 104 -10.49 7.56 8.63
N HIS A 105 -9.54 7.08 7.83
CA HIS A 105 -9.70 6.92 6.39
C HIS A 105 -11.14 6.51 6.11
N VAL A 106 -11.83 7.13 5.16
CA VAL A 106 -13.28 6.91 4.98
C VAL A 106 -13.62 5.41 4.91
N ASP A 107 -12.73 4.59 4.36
CA ASP A 107 -12.80 3.11 4.32
C ASP A 107 -12.70 2.40 5.68
N ALA A 108 -12.04 3.00 6.66
CA ALA A 108 -11.99 2.54 8.05
C ALA A 108 -13.13 3.10 8.92
N SER A 109 -14.13 3.77 8.32
CA SER A 109 -15.32 4.18 9.07
C SER A 109 -16.16 2.97 9.49
N ASP A 110 -16.78 3.05 10.66
CA ASP A 110 -17.57 1.94 11.23
C ASP A 110 -18.69 1.48 10.28
N SER A 111 -19.25 2.41 9.48
CA SER A 111 -20.25 2.11 8.46
C SER A 111 -19.73 1.21 7.33
N ARG A 112 -18.49 1.46 6.87
CA ARG A 112 -17.87 0.67 5.79
C ARG A 112 -17.39 -0.67 6.30
N VAL A 113 -16.77 -0.70 7.49
CA VAL A 113 -16.40 -1.94 8.18
C VAL A 113 -17.62 -2.86 8.38
N LYS A 114 -18.75 -2.29 8.81
CA LYS A 114 -19.99 -3.06 8.98
C LYS A 114 -20.50 -3.62 7.65
N ARG A 115 -20.53 -2.80 6.60
CA ARG A 115 -20.97 -3.22 5.26
C ARG A 115 -20.08 -4.34 4.70
N ASP A 116 -18.77 -4.17 4.78
CA ASP A 116 -17.80 -5.18 4.30
C ASP A 116 -18.00 -6.50 5.06
N THR A 117 -18.24 -6.44 6.37
CA THR A 117 -18.54 -7.63 7.18
C THR A 117 -19.82 -8.32 6.73
N GLU A 118 -20.87 -7.57 6.44
CA GLU A 118 -22.15 -8.11 5.91
C GLU A 118 -21.98 -8.72 4.52
N ASP A 119 -21.20 -8.09 3.64
CA ASP A 119 -20.96 -8.58 2.29
C ASP A 119 -20.06 -9.83 2.28
N ILE A 120 -19.08 -9.92 3.18
CA ILE A 120 -18.30 -11.15 3.41
C ILE A 120 -19.22 -12.30 3.84
N LYS A 121 -20.19 -12.04 4.73
CA LYS A 121 -21.16 -13.08 5.16
C LYS A 121 -21.98 -13.59 3.98
N LYS A 122 -22.52 -12.70 3.14
CA LYS A 122 -23.26 -13.09 1.93
C LYS A 122 -22.40 -13.92 0.98
N LEU A 123 -21.15 -13.52 0.79
CA LEU A 123 -20.21 -14.26 -0.05
C LEU A 123 -19.95 -15.67 0.49
N LEU A 124 -19.77 -15.80 1.81
CA LEU A 124 -19.59 -17.10 2.47
C LEU A 124 -20.84 -17.98 2.36
N GLU A 125 -22.02 -17.43 2.61
CA GLU A 125 -23.29 -18.15 2.43
C GLU A 125 -23.45 -18.65 1.00
N TRP A 126 -23.13 -17.81 0.01
CA TRP A 126 -23.16 -18.18 -1.40
C TRP A 126 -22.18 -19.32 -1.74
N PHE A 127 -20.96 -19.28 -1.19
CA PHE A 127 -19.97 -20.37 -1.36
C PHE A 127 -20.36 -21.67 -0.64
N LEU A 128 -21.11 -21.60 0.46
CA LEU A 128 -21.59 -22.78 1.18
C LEU A 128 -22.77 -23.44 0.47
N LEU A 129 -23.65 -22.63 -0.13
CA LEU A 129 -24.83 -23.12 -0.84
C LEU A 129 -24.48 -23.78 -2.19
N LEU A 130 -23.41 -23.31 -2.84
CA LEU A 130 -23.04 -23.73 -4.18
C LEU A 130 -21.59 -24.24 -4.22
N ASN A 131 -21.43 -25.52 -4.59
CA ASN A 131 -20.11 -26.05 -4.91
C ASN A 131 -19.67 -25.56 -6.30
N HIS A 132 -19.06 -24.37 -6.36
CA HIS A 132 -18.54 -23.79 -7.60
C HIS A 132 -17.31 -24.51 -8.16
N PHE A 133 -16.67 -25.38 -7.36
CA PHE A 133 -15.49 -26.13 -7.76
C PHE A 133 -15.74 -27.64 -7.56
N PRO A 134 -16.70 -28.24 -8.28
CA PRO A 134 -16.85 -29.68 -8.26
C PRO A 134 -15.54 -30.33 -8.69
N VAL A 135 -15.26 -31.53 -8.19
CA VAL A 135 -14.09 -32.29 -8.60
C VAL A 135 -14.29 -32.71 -10.06
N VAL A 136 -13.83 -31.86 -10.97
CA VAL A 136 -13.78 -32.13 -12.40
C VAL A 136 -12.49 -32.85 -12.75
N GLU A 137 -12.58 -33.79 -13.69
CA GLU A 137 -11.45 -34.55 -14.22
C GLU A 137 -10.45 -33.64 -14.94
N LYS A 138 -10.96 -32.63 -15.66
CA LYS A 138 -10.16 -31.69 -16.45
C LYS A 138 -10.18 -30.30 -15.84
N ILE A 139 -9.04 -29.62 -15.88
CA ILE A 139 -8.91 -28.25 -15.36
C ILE A 139 -9.47 -27.28 -16.41
N ILE A 140 -10.50 -26.53 -16.04
CA ILE A 140 -11.15 -25.54 -16.92
C ILE A 140 -11.04 -24.16 -16.27
N PRO A 141 -10.22 -23.25 -16.82
CA PRO A 141 -10.15 -21.86 -16.36
C PRO A 141 -11.41 -21.10 -16.78
N ILE A 142 -12.05 -20.43 -15.83
CA ILE A 142 -13.28 -19.64 -16.06
C ILE A 142 -13.04 -18.50 -17.05
N ALA A 143 -11.87 -17.87 -17.00
CA ALA A 143 -11.56 -16.69 -17.80
C ALA A 143 -11.33 -17.00 -19.29
N SER A 144 -10.76 -18.16 -19.63
CA SER A 144 -10.41 -18.49 -21.02
C SER A 144 -11.20 -19.65 -21.61
N GLY A 145 -11.88 -20.46 -20.78
CA GLY A 145 -12.60 -21.66 -21.23
C GLY A 145 -11.72 -22.76 -21.83
N VAL A 146 -10.39 -22.58 -21.84
CA VAL A 146 -9.45 -23.54 -22.46
C VAL A 146 -9.23 -24.74 -21.56
N VAL A 147 -9.73 -25.89 -21.97
CA VAL A 147 -9.59 -27.15 -21.21
C VAL A 147 -8.13 -27.60 -21.17
N GLY A 148 -7.64 -27.86 -19.96
CA GLY A 148 -6.31 -28.41 -19.71
C GLY A 148 -6.13 -29.82 -20.28
N ASP A 149 -5.04 -30.07 -20.98
CA ASP A 149 -4.54 -31.39 -21.36
C ASP A 149 -3.94 -32.12 -20.14
N GLU A 150 -3.79 -33.44 -20.22
CA GLU A 150 -3.27 -34.32 -19.15
C GLU A 150 -1.86 -33.92 -18.66
N LYS A 151 -1.10 -33.22 -19.50
CA LYS A 151 0.23 -32.70 -19.18
C LYS A 151 0.20 -31.52 -18.19
N ILE A 152 -0.94 -30.85 -18.03
CA ILE A 152 -1.05 -29.70 -17.13
C ILE A 152 -1.21 -30.15 -15.69
N ASN A 153 -0.29 -29.71 -14.84
CA ASN A 153 -0.24 -30.07 -13.43
C ASN A 153 -0.47 -28.89 -12.47
N CYS A 154 -1.02 -27.76 -12.94
CA CYS A 154 -1.21 -26.55 -12.14
C CYS A 154 -2.07 -26.77 -10.88
N ARG A 155 -3.02 -27.71 -10.90
CA ARG A 155 -3.81 -28.10 -9.71
C ARG A 155 -2.94 -28.65 -8.58
N ASN A 156 -1.81 -29.27 -8.92
CA ASN A 156 -0.86 -29.86 -7.98
C ASN A 156 0.30 -28.91 -7.63
N ALA A 157 0.20 -27.62 -7.96
CA ALA A 157 1.29 -26.64 -7.81
C ALA A 157 1.88 -26.63 -6.40
N ARG A 158 1.02 -26.68 -5.36
CA ARG A 158 1.46 -26.74 -3.96
C ARG A 158 2.31 -27.98 -3.68
N LYS A 159 1.85 -29.15 -4.13
CA LYS A 159 2.56 -30.43 -3.92
C LYS A 159 3.93 -30.39 -4.63
N VAL A 160 3.96 -29.95 -5.89
CA VAL A 160 5.19 -29.81 -6.68
C VAL A 160 6.16 -28.80 -6.05
N GLY A 161 5.65 -27.69 -5.53
CA GLY A 161 6.42 -26.67 -4.83
C GLY A 161 7.05 -27.20 -3.54
N ILE A 162 6.27 -27.91 -2.70
CA ILE A 162 6.78 -28.54 -1.48
C ILE A 162 7.85 -29.57 -1.82
N THR A 163 7.61 -30.46 -2.79
CA THR A 163 8.61 -31.44 -3.23
C THR A 163 9.90 -30.75 -3.72
N SER A 164 9.77 -29.67 -4.48
CA SER A 164 10.92 -28.88 -4.94
C SER A 164 11.69 -28.25 -3.78
N MET A 165 11.00 -27.69 -2.79
CA MET A 165 11.64 -27.12 -1.60
C MET A 165 12.32 -28.18 -0.74
N THR A 166 11.71 -29.34 -0.56
CA THR A 166 12.33 -30.44 0.21
C THR A 166 13.63 -30.92 -0.43
N LYS A 167 13.74 -30.91 -1.77
CA LYS A 167 15.00 -31.23 -2.48
C LYS A 167 16.11 -30.21 -2.24
N MET A 168 15.76 -28.97 -1.88
CA MET A 168 16.72 -27.90 -1.61
C MET A 168 17.20 -27.91 -0.16
N PHE A 169 16.47 -28.56 0.74
CA PHE A 169 16.81 -28.59 2.15
C PHE A 169 18.17 -29.29 2.37
N GLY A 170 19.08 -28.63 3.08
CA GLY A 170 20.43 -29.15 3.34
C GLY A 170 21.42 -29.05 2.17
N GLN A 171 21.03 -28.48 1.02
CA GLN A 171 21.94 -28.24 -0.10
C GLN A 171 22.53 -26.83 -0.08
N THR A 172 23.80 -26.70 -0.47
CA THR A 172 24.42 -25.40 -0.74
C THR A 172 23.96 -24.86 -2.09
N PHE A 173 23.96 -23.53 -2.26
CA PHE A 173 23.42 -22.86 -3.44
C PHE A 173 24.02 -23.37 -4.77
N ASN A 174 25.31 -23.68 -4.79
CA ASN A 174 26.00 -24.20 -5.98
C ASN A 174 25.50 -25.59 -6.42
N ASN A 175 24.92 -26.38 -5.51
CA ASN A 175 24.45 -27.74 -5.78
C ASN A 175 22.97 -27.78 -6.23
N ILE A 176 22.22 -26.69 -6.03
CA ILE A 176 20.81 -26.60 -6.41
C ILE A 176 20.70 -26.47 -7.93
N LYS A 177 20.11 -27.49 -8.58
CA LYS A 177 19.82 -27.47 -10.03
C LYS A 177 18.32 -27.39 -10.28
N LEU A 178 17.86 -26.26 -10.79
CA LEU A 178 16.46 -26.05 -11.18
C LEU A 178 16.23 -26.57 -12.61
N LYS A 179 15.49 -27.67 -12.76
CA LYS A 179 15.15 -28.22 -14.07
C LYS A 179 13.77 -27.74 -14.52
N ARG A 180 13.63 -27.51 -15.83
CA ARG A 180 12.34 -27.16 -16.44
C ARG A 180 11.28 -28.26 -16.30
N VAL A 181 11.68 -29.50 -16.05
CA VAL A 181 10.76 -30.64 -15.86
C VAL A 181 10.09 -30.61 -14.49
N ASP A 182 10.78 -30.05 -13.50
CA ASP A 182 10.30 -29.97 -12.11
C ASP A 182 9.36 -28.76 -11.90
N LYS A 183 9.19 -27.91 -12.92
CA LYS A 183 8.33 -26.72 -12.85
C LYS A 183 6.86 -27.11 -13.04
N VAL A 184 5.99 -26.32 -12.43
CA VAL A 184 4.55 -26.41 -12.69
C VAL A 184 4.24 -25.91 -14.10
N LEU A 185 3.49 -26.69 -14.86
CA LEU A 185 2.96 -26.34 -16.16
C LEU A 185 1.61 -25.63 -15.98
N LEU A 186 1.56 -24.38 -16.42
CA LEU A 186 0.38 -23.52 -16.37
C LEU A 186 -0.53 -23.79 -17.57
N LEU A 187 -1.82 -23.46 -17.45
CA LEU A 187 -2.79 -23.59 -18.55
C LEU A 187 -2.40 -22.75 -19.78
N LEU A 188 -1.69 -21.63 -19.58
CA LEU A 188 -1.13 -20.80 -20.65
C LEU A 188 -0.17 -21.56 -21.56
N THR A 189 0.39 -22.69 -21.11
CA THR A 189 1.24 -23.55 -21.96
C THR A 189 0.46 -24.17 -23.12
N ILE A 190 -0.88 -24.27 -23.01
CA ILE A 190 -1.77 -24.82 -24.05
C ILE A 190 -2.22 -23.76 -25.05
N SER A 191 -2.23 -22.47 -24.67
CA SER A 191 -2.63 -21.39 -25.59
C SER A 191 -1.54 -21.14 -26.64
N SER A 192 -1.28 -22.12 -27.50
CA SER A 192 -0.83 -21.83 -28.84
C SER A 192 -1.96 -21.05 -29.51
N ALA A 193 -1.61 -19.95 -30.17
CA ALA A 193 -2.56 -19.04 -30.79
C ALA A 193 -3.60 -19.81 -31.62
N ILE A 194 -4.86 -19.83 -31.17
CA ILE A 194 -5.98 -20.32 -31.96
C ILE A 194 -6.12 -19.31 -33.12
N LYS A 195 -5.58 -19.65 -34.29
CA LYS A 195 -5.78 -18.87 -35.51
C LYS A 195 -7.22 -19.06 -35.95
N PHE A 196 -8.07 -18.07 -35.70
CA PHE A 196 -9.39 -18.00 -36.30
C PHE A 196 -9.23 -17.73 -37.80
N THR A 197 -9.28 -18.78 -38.63
CA THR A 197 -9.44 -18.63 -40.07
C THR A 197 -10.88 -18.20 -40.34
N ARG A 198 -11.11 -16.90 -40.54
CA ARG A 198 -12.42 -16.38 -40.99
C ARG A 198 -12.70 -16.95 -42.38
N ARG A 199 -13.56 -17.98 -42.47
CA ARG A 199 -14.24 -18.30 -43.72
C ARG A 199 -15.23 -17.17 -43.99
N ARG A 200 -14.95 -16.35 -45.01
CA ARG A 200 -15.96 -15.47 -45.60
C ARG A 200 -17.01 -16.40 -46.22
N TYR A 201 -18.22 -16.35 -45.70
CA TYR A 201 -19.37 -16.86 -46.43
C TYR A 201 -19.60 -15.91 -47.61
N GLN A 202 -19.54 -16.46 -48.84
CA GLN A 202 -20.08 -15.83 -50.05
C GLN A 202 -21.60 -15.87 -49.98
#